data_AF-A0AAE4A9L7-F1
#
_entry.id   AF-A0AAE4A9L7-F1
#
_cell.length_a   1.000
_cell.length_b   1.000
_cell.length_c   1.000
_cell.angle_alpha   90.00
_cell.angle_beta   90.00
_cell.angle_gamma   90.00
#
_symmetry.space_group_name_H-M   'P 1'
#
loop_
_entity.id
_entity.type
_entity.pdbx_description
1 polymer ?
#
loop_
_entity_poly.entity_id
_entity_poly.type
_entity_poly.pdbx_seq_one_letter_code
_entity_poly.pdbx_strand_id
1 'polypeptide(L)'
;MRLGDAAADESPHMAEVYTFPSGQHDRGDIALVAEAGITAGNCGAKLAAQSIQIRPDGTTEAQDMTLRVPGCEAAGDFLYLQGMFEDLKLAAR
;
A
#
# COMPACT_ATOMS: atom_id res chain seq x y z
N MET A 1 5.07 -4.75 9.00
CA MET A 1 5.28 -6.22 9.02
C MET A 1 5.07 -6.75 7.62
N ARG A 2 5.97 -7.58 7.08
CA ARG A 2 5.82 -8.18 5.75
C ARG A 2 5.46 -9.66 5.88
N LEU A 3 4.43 -10.09 5.14
CA LEU A 3 3.91 -11.45 5.10
C LEU A 3 3.94 -11.99 3.68
N GLY A 4 4.01 -13.31 3.54
CA GLY A 4 4.08 -14.02 2.26
C GLY A 4 5.35 -14.86 2.14
N ASP A 5 5.37 -15.75 1.16
CA ASP A 5 6.53 -16.57 0.81
C ASP A 5 7.22 -15.99 -0.41
N ALA A 6 8.36 -15.33 -0.21
CA ALA A 6 9.12 -14.72 -1.29
C ALA A 6 9.87 -15.76 -2.16
N ALA A 7 9.99 -17.00 -1.70
CA ALA A 7 10.64 -18.09 -2.41
C ALA A 7 9.65 -18.96 -3.21
N ALA A 8 8.34 -18.71 -3.06
CA ALA A 8 7.34 -19.43 -3.82
C ALA A 8 7.49 -19.17 -5.32
N ASP A 9 7.34 -20.23 -6.11
CA ASP A 9 7.35 -20.15 -7.56
C ASP A 9 6.12 -19.39 -8.08
N GLU A 10 6.29 -18.71 -9.21
CA GLU A 10 5.27 -17.96 -9.96
C GLU A 10 4.46 -16.92 -9.16
N SER A 11 4.96 -15.66 -9.17
CA SER A 11 4.23 -14.45 -8.72
C SER A 11 3.67 -14.53 -7.29
N PRO A 12 4.54 -14.64 -6.26
CA PRO A 12 4.10 -14.74 -4.88
C PRO A 12 3.31 -13.51 -4.44
N HIS A 13 2.17 -13.75 -3.80
CA HIS A 13 1.42 -12.69 -3.13
C HIS A 13 2.14 -12.30 -1.82
N MET A 14 2.46 -11.03 -1.71
CA MET A 14 3.08 -10.45 -0.52
C MET A 14 2.11 -9.44 0.09
N ALA A 15 2.10 -9.35 1.42
CA ALA A 15 1.32 -8.36 2.14
C ALA A 15 2.20 -7.53 3.06
N GLU A 16 1.95 -6.22 3.11
CA GLU A 16 2.56 -5.32 4.07
C GLU A 16 1.50 -4.79 5.05
N VAL A 17 1.73 -5.03 6.34
CA VAL A 17 0.82 -4.66 7.42
C VAL A 17 1.45 -3.54 8.23
N TYR A 18 0.74 -2.41 8.29
CA TYR A 18 1.11 -1.22 9.05
C TYR A 18 -0.01 -0.87 10.03
N THR A 19 0.35 -0.35 11.20
CA THR A 19 -0.61 0.08 12.22
C THR A 19 -0.12 1.37 12.83
N PHE A 20 -1.01 2.36 12.89
CA PHE A 20 -0.75 3.62 13.57
C PHE A 20 -1.28 3.56 15.01
N PRO A 21 -0.47 3.89 16.04
CA PRO A 21 -0.88 3.79 17.45
C PRO A 21 -1.76 4.97 17.87
N SER A 22 -3.03 4.97 17.45
CA SER A 22 -3.97 6.07 17.70
C SER A 22 -4.21 6.40 19.18
N GLY A 23 -3.97 5.47 20.11
CA GLY A 23 -4.09 5.72 21.56
C GLY A 23 -2.97 6.57 22.18
N GLN A 24 -1.94 6.92 21.40
CA GLN A 24 -0.80 7.74 21.85
C GLN A 24 -0.83 9.17 21.29
N HIS A 25 -1.86 9.52 20.52
CA HIS A 25 -2.01 10.81 19.86
C HIS A 25 -3.45 11.31 20.00
N ASP A 26 -3.63 12.51 20.53
CA ASP A 26 -4.95 13.01 20.89
C ASP A 26 -5.78 13.44 19.67
N ARG A 27 -5.16 14.00 18.62
CA ARG A 27 -5.82 14.48 17.38
C ARG A 27 -4.83 14.54 16.22
N GLY A 28 -5.32 14.40 15.00
CA GLY A 28 -4.51 14.67 13.81
C GLY A 28 -5.07 14.11 12.52
N ASP A 29 -4.47 14.56 11.42
CA ASP A 29 -4.71 14.05 10.08
C ASP A 29 -3.56 13.10 9.71
N ILE A 30 -3.89 11.88 9.34
CA ILE A 30 -2.92 10.89 8.89
C ILE A 30 -3.06 10.73 7.39
N ALA A 31 -2.04 11.20 6.66
CA ALA A 31 -1.90 10.92 5.25
C ALA A 31 -1.30 9.53 5.04
N LEU A 32 -1.98 8.69 4.25
CA LEU A 32 -1.51 7.36 3.90
C LEU A 32 -1.07 7.34 2.44
N VAL A 33 0.18 6.96 2.22
CA VAL A 33 0.81 6.91 0.90
C VAL A 33 1.45 5.55 0.73
N ALA A 34 1.15 4.90 -0.39
CA ALA A 34 1.91 3.74 -0.86
C ALA A 34 2.60 4.06 -2.19
N GLU A 35 3.78 3.49 -2.32
CA GLU A 35 4.64 3.63 -3.49
C GLU A 35 5.20 2.26 -3.83
N ALA A 36 5.22 1.92 -5.12
CA ALA A 36 5.82 0.69 -5.62
C ALA A 36 7.15 1.01 -6.29
N GLY A 37 8.23 0.40 -5.82
CA GLY A 37 9.55 0.54 -6.45
C GLY A 37 9.56 -0.07 -7.85
N ILE A 38 10.10 0.68 -8.80
CA ILE A 38 10.29 0.24 -10.18
C ILE A 38 11.65 -0.43 -10.29
N THR A 39 11.67 -1.66 -10.79
CA THR A 39 12.87 -2.50 -10.91
C THR A 39 12.97 -3.07 -12.32
N ALA A 40 14.16 -3.53 -12.71
CA ALA A 40 14.34 -4.25 -13.96
C ALA A 40 13.47 -5.53 -14.06
N GLY A 41 13.02 -6.08 -12.92
CA GLY A 41 12.20 -7.28 -12.86
C GLY A 41 10.70 -7.04 -12.96
N ASN A 42 10.22 -5.79 -12.84
CA ASN A 42 8.79 -5.47 -12.89
C ASN A 42 8.44 -4.31 -13.85
N CYS A 43 9.41 -3.63 -14.45
CA CYS A 43 9.17 -2.54 -15.39
C CYS A 43 8.31 -2.99 -16.57
N GLY A 44 7.39 -2.12 -17.00
CA GLY A 44 6.43 -2.39 -18.08
C GLY A 44 5.36 -3.43 -17.75
N ALA A 45 5.46 -4.13 -16.61
CA ALA A 45 4.49 -5.15 -16.21
C ALA A 45 3.19 -4.54 -15.72
N LYS A 46 2.15 -5.36 -15.66
CA LYS A 46 0.90 -5.02 -15.00
C LYS A 46 1.04 -5.33 -13.51
N LEU A 47 0.81 -4.32 -12.66
CA LEU A 47 0.77 -4.46 -11.22
C LEU A 47 -0.67 -4.64 -10.77
N ALA A 48 -0.95 -5.76 -10.10
CA ALA A 48 -2.18 -5.97 -9.35
C ALA A 48 -1.88 -5.71 -7.87
N ALA A 49 -2.61 -4.78 -7.26
CA ALA A 49 -2.48 -4.42 -5.85
C ALA A 49 -3.86 -4.39 -5.21
N GLN A 50 -3.91 -4.64 -3.90
CA GLN A 50 -5.11 -4.49 -3.09
C GLN A 50 -4.72 -3.78 -1.79
N SER A 51 -5.52 -2.82 -1.37
CA SER A 51 -5.46 -2.27 -0.01
C SER A 51 -6.60 -2.83 0.84
N ILE A 52 -6.33 -2.95 2.13
CA ILE A 52 -7.33 -3.20 3.16
C ILE A 52 -7.08 -2.19 4.27
N GLN A 53 -8.00 -1.27 4.46
CA GLN A 53 -7.92 -0.21 5.46
C GLN A 53 -8.93 -0.49 6.57
N ILE A 54 -8.45 -0.63 7.81
CA ILE A 54 -9.27 -0.80 9.00
C ILE A 54 -9.26 0.51 9.79
N ARG A 55 -10.44 1.12 9.98
CA ARG A 55 -10.61 2.38 10.71
C ARG A 55 -10.81 2.11 12.22
N PRO A 56 -10.63 3.14 13.08
CA PRO A 56 -10.77 2.96 14.54
C PRO A 56 -12.14 2.49 15.04
N ASP A 57 -13.19 2.69 14.24
CA ASP A 57 -14.56 2.21 14.52
C ASP A 57 -14.79 0.75 14.07
N GLY A 58 -13.76 0.10 13.52
CA GLY A 58 -13.81 -1.27 13.01
C GLY A 58 -14.34 -1.37 11.57
N THR A 59 -14.71 -0.26 10.93
CA THR A 59 -15.07 -0.29 9.51
C THR A 59 -13.85 -0.70 8.69
N THR A 60 -14.08 -1.60 7.74
CA THR A 60 -13.03 -2.17 6.90
C THR A 60 -13.40 -1.91 5.45
N GLU A 61 -12.44 -1.36 4.70
CA GLU A 61 -12.59 -1.06 3.29
C GLU A 61 -11.47 -1.76 2.52
N ALA A 62 -11.85 -2.46 1.46
CA ALA A 62 -10.91 -3.12 0.57
C ALA A 62 -11.05 -2.54 -0.85
N GLN A 63 -9.92 -2.24 -1.46
CA GLN A 63 -9.89 -1.65 -2.80
C GLN A 63 -8.87 -2.37 -3.67
N ASP A 64 -9.36 -2.91 -4.78
CA ASP A 64 -8.51 -3.50 -5.81
C ASP A 64 -8.03 -2.43 -6.78
N MET A 65 -6.77 -2.55 -7.17
CA MET A 65 -6.15 -1.66 -8.12
C MET A 65 -5.32 -2.42 -9.13
N THR A 66 -5.41 -1.95 -10.37
CA THR A 66 -4.63 -2.47 -11.48
C THR A 66 -3.95 -1.30 -12.17
N LEU A 67 -2.63 -1.33 -12.20
CA LEU A 67 -1.79 -0.29 -12.78
C LEU A 67 -0.82 -0.91 -13.78
N ARG A 68 -0.24 -0.07 -14.62
CA ARG A 68 0.92 -0.44 -15.42
C ARG A 68 2.16 0.18 -14.79
N VAL A 69 3.15 -0.64 -14.48
CA VAL A 69 4.46 -0.16 -14.05
C VAL A 69 5.09 0.59 -15.23
N PRO A 70 5.69 1.76 -15.01
CA PRO A 70 6.44 2.48 -16.05
C PRO A 70 7.54 1.63 -16.68
N GLY A 71 8.07 2.10 -17.81
CA GLY A 71 9.14 1.39 -18.52
C GLY A 71 10.45 1.35 -17.73
N CYS A 72 11.40 0.55 -18.22
CA CYS A 72 12.65 0.29 -17.50
C CYS A 72 13.60 1.50 -17.46
N GLU A 73 13.31 2.55 -18.22
CA GLU A 73 13.94 3.87 -18.10
C GLU A 73 13.71 4.53 -16.73
N ALA A 74 12.63 4.16 -16.04
CA ALA A 74 12.30 4.63 -14.69
C ALA A 74 12.74 3.63 -13.60
N ALA A 75 13.59 2.64 -13.92
CA ALA A 75 14.08 1.70 -12.93
C ALA A 75 14.91 2.44 -11.85
N GLY A 76 14.56 2.22 -10.58
CA GLY A 76 15.10 2.98 -9.44
C GLY A 76 14.16 4.06 -8.92
N ASP A 77 13.16 4.47 -9.71
CA ASP A 77 12.10 5.38 -9.28
C ASP A 77 10.95 4.61 -8.59
N PHE A 78 9.95 5.37 -8.15
CA PHE A 78 8.75 4.85 -7.49
C PHE A 78 7.49 5.26 -8.25
N LEU A 79 6.57 4.31 -8.37
CA LEU A 79 5.21 4.56 -8.83
C LEU A 79 4.33 4.87 -7.63
N TYR A 80 3.79 6.09 -7.58
CA TYR A 80 2.82 6.49 -6.56
C TYR A 80 1.47 5.77 -6.78
N LEU A 81 1.01 5.06 -5.76
CA LEU A 81 -0.22 4.27 -5.76
C LEU A 81 -1.40 5.16 -5.34
N GLN A 82 -1.73 6.13 -6.21
CA GLN A 82 -2.73 7.16 -5.90
C GLN A 82 -4.11 6.57 -5.63
N GLY A 83 -4.74 7.04 -4.55
CA GLY A 83 -6.13 6.69 -4.23
C GLY A 83 -6.29 5.27 -3.72
N MET A 84 -5.21 4.65 -3.24
CA MET A 84 -5.22 3.33 -2.62
C MET A 84 -5.71 3.37 -1.15
N PHE A 85 -5.66 4.54 -0.51
CA PHE A 85 -6.14 4.75 0.86
C PHE A 85 -6.87 6.08 0.96
N GLU A 86 -7.80 6.15 1.91
CA GLU A 86 -8.35 7.43 2.36
C GLU A 86 -7.53 7.98 3.53
N ASP A 87 -7.37 9.31 3.57
CA ASP A 87 -6.76 9.98 4.71
C ASP A 87 -7.61 9.79 5.97
N LEU A 88 -6.96 9.43 7.07
CA LEU A 88 -7.65 9.20 8.34
C LEU A 88 -7.70 10.48 9.16
N LYS A 89 -8.91 10.85 9.59
CA LYS A 89 -9.14 11.91 10.57
C LYS A 89 -9.24 11.27 11.96
N LEU A 90 -8.29 11.59 12.84
CA LEU A 90 -8.36 11.18 14.25
C LEU A 90 -9.02 12.29 15.08
N ALA A 91 -10.21 11.99 15.60
CA ALA A 91 -10.84 12.79 16.64
C ALA A 91 -10.34 12.35 18.03
N ALA A 92 -10.21 13.31 18.95
CA ALA A 92 -9.98 12.97 20.36
C ALA A 92 -11.18 12.18 20.88
N ARG A 93 -10.89 11.10 21.62
CA ARG A 93 -11.89 10.38 22.41
C ARG A 93 -12.26 11.17 23.66
#